data_AF-A0A1G3U736-F1
#
_entry.id   AF-A0A1G3U736-F1
#
_cell.length_a   1.000
_cell.length_b   1.000
_cell.length_c   1.000
_cell.angle_alpha   90.00
_cell.angle_beta   90.00
_cell.angle_gamma   90.00
#
_symmetry.space_group_name_H-M   'P 1'
#
loop_
_entity.id
_entity.type
_entity.pdbx_description
1 polymer ?
#
loop_
_entity_poly.entity_id
_entity_poly.type
_entity_poly.pdbx_seq_one_letter_code
_entity_poly.pdbx_strand_id
1 'polypeptide(L)'
;MDRFYSLSHSSIDFHFKQTPRDFVVEEVPLYEFCGEGEHLVLFVRKKGLSTLELVSMIAKYLGIQNKEIGYAGLKDKHAMTKQYISLHKKYEAKMDEFEHEDVKILSKTYHNNKIRIGHLNGNKFYIKLKKVNPTSGRKIDEALKNIAAFGMPNYFGYQRFGTDGNNHIDGEKIAKGEKKERNPKVKQLLISAYQSHLFNLWLSRRLEINSLIQNFEVKELEPLLNMPQDELVKMKAQK
;
A
#
# COMPACT_ATOMS: atom_id res chain seq x y z
N MET A 1 10.19 -15.32 -6.72
CA MET A 1 10.96 -14.79 -5.57
C MET A 1 10.36 -15.39 -4.33
N ASP A 2 11.06 -16.36 -3.75
CA ASP A 2 10.65 -16.99 -2.51
C ASP A 2 10.85 -15.97 -1.38
N ARG A 3 9.77 -15.66 -0.67
CA ARG A 3 9.80 -14.73 0.46
C ARG A 3 10.07 -15.52 1.72
N PHE A 4 11.02 -15.08 2.53
CA PHE A 4 11.10 -15.57 3.89
C PHE A 4 9.91 -15.00 4.69
N TYR A 5 9.07 -15.90 5.21
CA TYR A 5 7.93 -15.55 6.05
C TYR A 5 8.37 -15.50 7.51
N SER A 6 8.01 -14.44 8.24
CA SER A 6 8.38 -14.31 9.65
C SER A 6 7.60 -15.24 10.58
N LEU A 7 6.43 -15.71 10.14
CA LEU A 7 5.57 -16.61 10.90
C LEU A 7 5.78 -18.05 10.43
N SER A 8 6.05 -18.95 11.37
CA SER A 8 6.38 -20.37 11.12
C SER A 8 5.17 -21.31 11.15
N HIS A 9 3.95 -20.76 11.09
CA HIS A 9 2.75 -21.59 11.07
C HIS A 9 2.60 -22.33 9.72
N SER A 10 2.02 -23.52 9.76
CA SER A 10 1.55 -24.22 8.55
C SER A 10 0.55 -23.40 7.75
N SER A 11 0.31 -23.77 6.49
CA SER A 11 -0.66 -23.07 5.64
C SER A 11 -2.02 -22.90 6.33
N ILE A 12 -2.61 -21.74 6.11
CA ILE A 12 -3.92 -21.38 6.61
C ILE A 12 -4.87 -21.39 5.42
N ASP A 13 -5.84 -22.29 5.44
CA ASP A 13 -6.82 -22.37 4.38
C ASP A 13 -7.91 -21.32 4.59
N PHE A 14 -8.07 -20.45 3.61
CA PHE A 14 -9.15 -19.48 3.50
C PHE A 14 -9.40 -19.14 2.04
N HIS A 15 -10.56 -18.54 1.77
CA HIS A 15 -10.90 -17.98 0.47
C HIS A 15 -10.96 -16.45 0.57
N PHE A 16 -10.13 -15.78 -0.21
CA PHE A 16 -10.16 -14.33 -0.37
C PHE A 16 -10.32 -14.00 -1.86
N LYS A 17 -11.22 -13.04 -2.13
CA LYS A 17 -11.36 -12.43 -3.44
C LYS A 17 -11.46 -10.92 -3.23
N GLN A 18 -10.62 -10.17 -3.95
CA GLN A 18 -10.68 -8.72 -3.90
C GLN A 18 -11.97 -8.24 -4.59
N THR A 19 -12.98 -7.96 -3.79
CA THR A 19 -14.27 -7.42 -4.25
C THR A 19 -14.64 -6.22 -3.41
N PRO A 20 -15.50 -5.30 -3.89
CA PRO A 20 -15.92 -4.16 -3.08
C PRO A 20 -16.64 -4.51 -1.77
N ARG A 21 -17.16 -5.75 -1.63
CA ARG A 21 -17.81 -6.20 -0.40
C ARG A 21 -16.80 -6.74 0.62
N ASP A 22 -15.70 -7.31 0.14
CA ASP A 22 -14.74 -8.05 0.98
C ASP A 22 -13.41 -7.32 1.16
N PHE A 23 -13.18 -6.23 0.42
CA PHE A 23 -11.98 -5.42 0.48
C PHE A 23 -12.36 -3.94 0.45
N VAL A 24 -12.31 -3.32 1.63
CA VAL A 24 -12.62 -1.90 1.83
C VAL A 24 -11.37 -1.17 2.27
N VAL A 25 -11.10 -0.03 1.62
CA VAL A 25 -9.95 0.83 1.92
C VAL A 25 -10.46 2.22 2.29
N GLU A 26 -10.15 2.67 3.48
CA GLU A 26 -10.50 4.01 3.95
C GLU A 26 -9.23 4.84 4.14
N GLU A 27 -9.14 5.95 3.43
CA GLU A 27 -8.01 6.88 3.52
C GLU A 27 -7.99 7.59 4.88
N VAL A 28 -6.80 7.66 5.48
CA VAL A 28 -6.53 8.47 6.67
C VAL A 28 -5.75 9.71 6.22
N PRO A 29 -6.30 10.92 6.37
CA PRO A 29 -5.62 12.14 5.91
C PRO A 29 -4.35 12.37 6.73
N LEU A 30 -3.38 13.09 6.15
CA LEU A 30 -2.12 13.38 6.85
C LEU A 30 -2.31 14.28 8.08
N TYR A 31 -3.31 15.14 8.03
CA TYR A 31 -3.72 16.08 9.07
C TYR A 31 -5.22 16.33 8.96
N GLU A 32 -5.83 16.84 10.03
CA GLU A 32 -7.22 17.27 9.99
C GLU A 32 -7.41 18.50 9.09
N PHE A 33 -8.53 18.55 8.38
CA PHE A 33 -8.87 19.69 7.54
C PHE A 33 -9.36 20.85 8.42
N CYS A 34 -8.87 22.06 8.16
CA CYS A 34 -9.11 23.23 9.00
C CYS A 34 -10.57 23.73 9.04
N GLY A 35 -11.47 23.22 8.19
CA GLY A 35 -12.88 23.58 8.20
C GLY A 35 -13.21 24.92 7.53
N GLU A 36 -12.20 25.63 7.04
CA GLU A 36 -12.32 26.87 6.27
C GLU A 36 -11.40 26.86 5.04
N GLY A 37 -11.56 27.84 4.15
CA GLY A 37 -10.69 28.04 2.99
C GLY A 37 -11.43 28.05 1.65
N GLU A 38 -10.66 28.02 0.56
CA GLU A 38 -11.17 28.06 -0.81
C GLU A 38 -11.43 26.67 -1.41
N HIS A 39 -10.89 25.61 -0.78
CA HIS A 39 -11.09 24.24 -1.26
C HIS A 39 -12.19 23.54 -0.46
N LEU A 40 -13.23 23.12 -1.18
CA LEU A 40 -14.17 22.11 -0.71
C LEU A 40 -13.48 20.75 -0.72
N VAL A 41 -13.43 20.12 0.43
CA VAL A 41 -12.93 18.76 0.62
C VAL A 41 -14.11 17.83 0.80
N LEU A 42 -14.20 16.82 -0.06
CA LEU A 42 -15.25 15.82 -0.04
C LEU A 42 -14.66 14.48 0.36
N PHE A 43 -15.27 13.83 1.35
CA PHE A 43 -14.99 12.44 1.66
C PHE A 43 -15.88 11.56 0.81
N VAL A 44 -15.30 10.87 -0.17
CA VAL A 44 -16.05 10.18 -1.21
C VAL A 44 -15.83 8.68 -1.12
N ARG A 45 -16.93 7.94 -1.07
CA ARG A 45 -16.96 6.48 -1.23
C ARG A 45 -17.18 6.15 -2.70
N LYS A 46 -16.27 5.39 -3.31
CA LYS A 46 -16.43 4.80 -4.65
C LYS A 46 -16.44 3.27 -4.60
N LYS A 47 -17.16 2.65 -5.52
CA LYS A 47 -17.23 1.20 -5.72
C LYS A 47 -16.87 0.87 -7.17
N GLY A 48 -15.97 -0.08 -7.41
CA GLY A 48 -15.71 -0.56 -8.78
C GLY A 48 -15.02 0.43 -9.74
N LEU A 49 -14.62 1.61 -9.24
CA LEU A 49 -13.99 2.69 -10.00
C LEU A 49 -12.56 2.89 -9.50
N SER A 50 -11.63 3.23 -10.38
CA SER A 50 -10.32 3.78 -10.02
C SER A 50 -10.43 5.24 -9.60
N THR A 51 -9.39 5.78 -8.94
CA THR A 51 -9.36 7.21 -8.56
C THR A 51 -9.41 8.11 -9.79
N LEU A 52 -8.78 7.71 -10.90
CA LEU A 52 -8.78 8.51 -12.14
C LEU A 52 -10.14 8.51 -12.84
N GLU A 53 -10.87 7.39 -12.80
CA GLU A 53 -12.25 7.30 -13.32
C GLU A 53 -13.19 8.20 -12.49
N LEU A 54 -13.11 8.16 -11.16
CA LEU A 54 -13.87 9.06 -10.28
C LEU A 54 -13.58 10.54 -10.60
N VAL A 55 -12.30 10.91 -10.69
CA VAL A 55 -11.88 12.29 -10.98
C VAL A 55 -12.41 12.74 -12.34
N SER A 56 -12.26 11.91 -13.37
CA SER A 56 -12.72 12.25 -14.73
C SER A 56 -14.24 12.40 -14.81
N MET A 57 -14.98 11.56 -14.08
CA MET A 57 -16.43 11.63 -13.98
C MET A 57 -16.90 12.94 -13.34
N ILE A 58 -16.34 13.30 -12.17
CA ILE A 58 -16.69 14.55 -11.49
C ILE A 58 -16.26 15.77 -12.32
N ALA A 59 -15.07 15.72 -12.93
CA ALA A 59 -14.59 16.80 -13.77
C ALA A 59 -15.51 17.06 -14.97
N LYS A 60 -15.99 15.99 -15.63
CA LYS A 60 -16.95 16.08 -16.72
C LYS A 60 -18.29 16.67 -16.25
N TYR A 61 -18.80 16.22 -15.09
CA TYR A 61 -20.04 16.75 -14.52
C TYR A 61 -19.96 18.25 -14.21
N LEU A 62 -18.83 18.70 -13.66
CA LEU A 62 -18.62 20.11 -13.32
C LEU A 62 -18.19 21.00 -14.51
N GLY A 63 -17.76 20.41 -15.62
CA GLY A 63 -17.21 21.13 -16.77
C GLY A 63 -15.81 21.70 -16.52
N ILE A 64 -14.97 20.97 -15.78
CA ILE A 64 -13.62 21.40 -15.37
C ILE A 64 -12.54 20.43 -15.82
N GLN A 65 -11.27 20.80 -15.67
CA GLN A 65 -10.15 19.90 -15.97
C GLN A 65 -9.88 18.95 -14.79
N ASN A 66 -9.47 17.70 -15.07
CA ASN A 66 -9.09 16.71 -14.05
C ASN A 66 -8.04 17.27 -13.05
N LYS A 67 -7.13 18.11 -13.54
CA LYS A 67 -6.07 18.74 -12.73
C LYS A 67 -6.60 19.74 -11.70
N GLU A 68 -7.87 20.13 -11.74
CA GLU A 68 -8.49 21.02 -10.76
C GLU A 68 -8.97 20.25 -9.53
N ILE A 69 -9.18 18.94 -9.67
CA ILE A 69 -9.52 18.03 -8.57
C ILE A 69 -8.23 17.50 -7.95
N GLY A 70 -8.15 17.54 -6.63
CA GLY A 70 -7.03 17.06 -5.83
C GLY A 70 -7.35 15.73 -5.16
N TYR A 71 -6.32 14.91 -4.95
CA TYR A 71 -6.42 13.62 -4.27
C TYR A 71 -5.02 13.25 -3.74
N ALA A 72 -4.97 12.48 -2.65
CA ALA A 72 -3.72 12.17 -1.95
C ALA A 72 -2.98 10.96 -2.53
N GLY A 73 -3.70 10.04 -3.17
CA GLY A 73 -3.13 8.86 -3.80
C GLY A 73 -4.15 8.11 -4.65
N LEU A 74 -3.68 7.13 -5.42
CA LEU A 74 -4.54 6.24 -6.18
C LEU A 74 -5.10 5.15 -5.26
N LYS A 75 -6.33 4.71 -5.55
CA LYS A 75 -7.02 3.64 -4.82
C LYS A 75 -7.51 2.58 -5.79
N ASP A 76 -7.55 1.34 -5.31
CA ASP A 76 -7.91 0.17 -6.11
C ASP A 76 -9.28 0.29 -6.79
N LYS A 77 -9.36 -0.23 -8.02
CA LYS A 77 -10.61 -0.32 -8.78
C LYS A 77 -11.51 -1.44 -8.25
N HIS A 78 -10.92 -2.61 -7.94
CA HIS A 78 -11.65 -3.80 -7.48
C HIS A 78 -11.92 -3.80 -5.97
N ALA A 79 -12.27 -2.64 -5.42
CA ALA A 79 -12.48 -2.41 -4.00
C ALA A 79 -13.62 -1.41 -3.75
N MET A 80 -14.08 -1.35 -2.51
CA MET A 80 -14.85 -0.21 -2.01
C MET A 80 -13.84 0.72 -1.35
N THR A 81 -13.74 1.95 -1.81
CA THR A 81 -12.72 2.85 -1.27
C THR A 81 -13.33 4.16 -0.85
N LYS A 82 -12.95 4.64 0.33
CA LYS A 82 -13.27 5.98 0.80
C LYS A 82 -11.99 6.80 0.75
N GLN A 83 -12.02 7.92 0.05
CA GLN A 83 -10.87 8.79 -0.13
C GLN A 83 -11.31 10.24 -0.12
N TYR A 84 -10.38 11.15 0.19
CA TYR A 84 -10.64 12.57 0.11
C TYR A 84 -10.30 13.08 -1.28
N ILE A 85 -11.20 13.91 -1.82
CA ILE A 85 -10.91 14.75 -2.98
C ILE A 85 -11.11 16.22 -2.60
N SER A 86 -10.39 17.11 -3.26
CA SER A 86 -10.57 18.55 -3.07
C SER A 86 -10.83 19.25 -4.39
N LEU A 87 -11.72 20.23 -4.40
CA LEU A 87 -12.02 21.09 -5.54
C LEU A 87 -12.42 22.48 -5.05
N HIS A 88 -12.55 23.46 -5.93
CA HIS A 88 -12.84 24.84 -5.51
C HIS A 88 -14.26 24.96 -4.95
N LYS A 89 -14.45 25.65 -3.81
CA LYS A 89 -15.75 25.73 -3.08
C LYS A 89 -16.93 26.24 -3.91
N LYS A 90 -16.67 27.03 -4.96
CA LYS A 90 -17.69 27.51 -5.91
C LYS A 90 -18.54 26.39 -6.56
N TYR A 91 -18.07 25.14 -6.54
CA TYR A 91 -18.78 23.99 -7.09
C TYR A 91 -19.61 23.24 -6.06
N GLU A 92 -19.67 23.69 -4.80
CA GLU A 92 -20.38 23.00 -3.72
C GLU A 92 -21.86 22.75 -4.06
N ALA A 93 -22.59 23.78 -4.50
CA ALA A 93 -24.00 23.64 -4.87
C ALA A 93 -24.22 22.57 -5.96
N LYS A 94 -23.33 22.49 -6.96
CA LYS A 94 -23.40 21.44 -7.98
C LYS A 94 -23.06 20.06 -7.41
N MET A 95 -22.09 19.97 -6.50
CA MET A 95 -21.74 18.69 -5.89
C MET A 95 -22.83 18.15 -4.96
N ASP A 96 -23.69 19.01 -4.43
CA ASP A 96 -24.86 18.59 -3.63
C ASP A 96 -25.93 17.91 -4.47
N GLU A 97 -26.00 18.25 -5.76
CA GLU A 97 -26.88 17.63 -6.75
C GLU A 97 -26.22 16.44 -7.48
N PHE A 98 -24.97 16.11 -7.15
CA PHE A 98 -24.24 15.03 -7.82
C PHE A 98 -24.72 13.66 -7.36
N GLU A 99 -25.32 12.89 -8.28
CA GLU A 99 -25.74 11.52 -8.06
C GLU A 99 -25.05 10.54 -9.01
N HIS A 100 -24.65 9.40 -8.46
CA HIS A 100 -24.10 8.29 -9.23
C HIS A 100 -24.25 6.97 -8.45
N GLU A 101 -24.60 5.88 -9.12
CA GLU A 101 -24.87 4.58 -8.47
C GLU A 101 -23.69 4.07 -7.62
N ASP A 102 -22.47 4.19 -8.16
CA ASP A 102 -21.25 3.69 -7.52
C ASP A 102 -20.46 4.74 -6.71
N VAL A 103 -20.95 5.97 -6.58
CA VAL A 103 -20.24 7.05 -5.86
C VAL A 103 -21.17 7.67 -4.83
N LYS A 104 -20.67 7.86 -3.61
CA LYS A 104 -21.41 8.56 -2.55
C LYS A 104 -20.51 9.56 -1.84
N ILE A 105 -20.95 10.80 -1.74
CA ILE A 105 -20.34 11.81 -0.87
C ILE A 105 -20.80 11.49 0.56
N LEU A 106 -19.84 11.25 1.46
CA LEU A 106 -20.09 10.87 2.84
C LEU A 106 -20.08 12.07 3.78
N SER A 107 -19.19 13.03 3.52
CA SER A 107 -19.09 14.28 4.26
C SER A 107 -18.38 15.35 3.42
N LYS A 108 -18.53 16.59 3.88
CA LYS A 108 -17.88 17.78 3.32
C LYS A 108 -17.15 18.51 4.43
N THR A 109 -16.06 19.18 4.10
CA THR A 109 -15.36 20.15 4.94
C THR A 109 -14.60 21.11 4.01
N TYR A 110 -13.83 22.03 4.58
CA TYR A 110 -13.03 22.96 3.81
C TYR A 110 -11.56 22.92 4.22
N HIS A 111 -10.71 23.31 3.28
CA HIS A 111 -9.29 23.50 3.55
C HIS A 111 -8.72 24.68 2.77
N ASN A 112 -7.66 25.30 3.31
CA ASN A 112 -6.94 26.38 2.65
C ASN A 112 -6.18 25.90 1.41
N ASN A 113 -5.76 24.64 1.37
CA ASN A 113 -4.95 24.11 0.29
C ASN A 113 -5.63 22.95 -0.44
N LYS A 114 -5.36 22.86 -1.74
CA LYS A 114 -5.70 21.69 -2.55
C LYS A 114 -4.98 20.44 -2.01
N ILE A 115 -5.69 19.31 -1.94
CA ILE A 115 -5.08 18.01 -1.67
C ILE A 115 -4.12 17.63 -2.80
N ARG A 116 -2.90 17.23 -2.44
CA ARG A 116 -1.86 16.77 -3.37
C ARG A 116 -1.38 15.36 -3.02
N ILE A 117 -0.69 14.73 -3.97
CA ILE A 117 -0.08 13.42 -3.77
C ILE A 117 0.79 13.44 -2.51
N GLY A 118 0.59 12.46 -1.64
CA GLY A 118 1.30 12.35 -0.35
C GLY A 118 0.58 13.01 0.83
N HIS A 119 -0.54 13.70 0.64
CA HIS A 119 -1.35 14.27 1.74
C HIS A 119 -2.22 13.20 2.46
N LEU A 120 -1.72 11.98 2.62
CA LEU A 120 -2.33 10.94 3.45
C LEU A 120 -1.32 10.40 4.45
N ASN A 121 -1.79 10.07 5.66
CA ASN A 121 -0.98 9.36 6.65
C ASN A 121 -0.94 7.85 6.34
N GLY A 122 -2.05 7.31 5.84
CA GLY A 122 -2.17 5.89 5.58
C GLY A 122 -3.56 5.48 5.14
N ASN A 123 -3.85 4.18 5.23
CA ASN A 123 -5.15 3.63 4.89
C ASN A 123 -5.57 2.62 5.95
N LYS A 124 -6.84 2.66 6.34
CA LYS A 124 -7.50 1.62 7.12
C LYS A 124 -8.06 0.58 6.17
N PHE A 125 -7.69 -0.67 6.38
CA PHE A 125 -8.18 -1.79 5.58
C PHE A 125 -9.22 -2.58 6.36
N TYR A 126 -10.30 -2.94 5.69
CA TYR A 126 -11.19 -4.00 6.13
C TYR A 126 -11.16 -5.11 5.08
N ILE A 127 -10.79 -6.30 5.52
CA ILE A 127 -10.59 -7.47 4.67
C ILE A 127 -11.44 -8.61 5.23
N LYS A 128 -12.32 -9.16 4.40
CA LYS A 128 -13.16 -10.31 4.77
C LYS A 128 -12.61 -11.59 4.16
N LEU A 129 -12.11 -12.47 5.03
CA LEU A 129 -11.75 -13.84 4.66
C LEU A 129 -12.98 -14.75 4.75
N LYS A 130 -13.15 -15.65 3.77
CA LYS A 130 -14.29 -16.58 3.67
C LYS A 130 -13.81 -18.02 3.73
N LYS A 131 -14.73 -18.98 3.90
CA LYS A 131 -14.44 -20.42 3.95
C LYS A 131 -13.34 -20.77 4.97
N VAL A 132 -13.37 -20.10 6.13
CA VAL A 132 -12.40 -20.30 7.21
C VAL A 132 -12.96 -21.38 8.13
N ASN A 133 -12.27 -22.53 8.22
CA ASN A 133 -12.62 -23.57 9.18
C ASN A 133 -12.12 -23.20 10.61
N PRO A 134 -12.60 -23.85 11.68
CA PRO A 134 -12.22 -23.50 13.05
C PRO A 134 -10.71 -23.53 13.32
N THR A 135 -9.99 -24.50 12.72
CA THR A 135 -8.54 -24.64 12.87
C THR A 135 -7.80 -23.46 12.20
N SER A 136 -8.17 -23.11 10.96
CA SER A 136 -7.66 -21.92 10.27
C SER A 136 -7.99 -20.64 11.06
N GLY A 137 -9.17 -20.56 11.66
CA GLY A 137 -9.58 -19.43 12.49
C GLY A 137 -8.65 -19.21 13.68
N ARG A 138 -8.29 -20.27 14.40
CA ARG A 138 -7.31 -20.19 15.51
C ARG A 138 -5.93 -19.76 15.04
N LYS A 139 -5.44 -20.33 13.93
CA LYS A 139 -4.15 -19.93 13.35
C LYS A 139 -4.12 -18.45 12.95
N ILE A 140 -5.22 -17.94 12.39
CA ILE A 140 -5.35 -16.52 12.03
C ILE A 140 -5.29 -15.65 13.30
N ASP A 141 -6.01 -16.03 14.36
CA ASP A 141 -5.99 -15.28 15.62
C ASP A 141 -4.58 -15.21 16.23
N GLU A 142 -3.86 -16.33 16.26
CA GLU A 142 -2.46 -16.39 16.70
C GLU A 142 -1.54 -15.55 15.80
N ALA A 143 -1.70 -15.62 14.48
CA ALA A 143 -0.93 -14.80 13.55
C ALA A 143 -1.19 -13.30 13.77
N LEU A 144 -2.45 -12.90 13.98
CA LEU A 144 -2.82 -11.50 14.23
C LEU A 144 -2.25 -10.99 15.56
N LYS A 145 -2.24 -11.81 16.62
CA LYS A 145 -1.59 -11.46 17.90
C LYS A 145 -0.09 -11.22 17.72
N ASN A 146 0.60 -12.07 16.97
CA ASN A 146 2.01 -11.87 16.65
C ASN A 146 2.24 -10.59 15.83
N ILE A 147 1.43 -10.34 14.80
CA ILE A 147 1.53 -9.12 13.98
C ILE A 147 1.26 -7.87 14.83
N ALA A 148 0.33 -7.92 15.78
CA ALA A 148 0.06 -6.80 16.67
C ALA A 148 1.24 -6.49 17.61
N ALA A 149 1.96 -7.52 18.07
CA ALA A 149 3.09 -7.37 18.99
C ALA A 149 4.39 -6.96 18.27
N PHE A 150 4.67 -7.55 17.11
CA PHE A 150 5.99 -7.45 16.45
C PHE A 150 5.93 -6.79 15.06
N GLY A 151 4.74 -6.50 14.57
CA GLY A 151 4.53 -6.02 13.20
C GLY A 151 4.67 -7.13 12.16
N MET A 152 4.89 -6.72 10.91
CA MET A 152 5.14 -7.63 9.79
C MET A 152 6.24 -7.09 8.88
N PRO A 153 6.98 -7.95 8.17
CA PRO A 153 7.96 -7.51 7.19
C PRO A 153 7.32 -6.61 6.11
N ASN A 154 7.86 -5.42 5.94
CA ASN A 154 7.32 -4.41 5.02
C ASN A 154 7.75 -4.65 3.55
N TYR A 155 7.45 -5.83 3.02
CA TYR A 155 7.77 -6.16 1.62
C TYR A 155 6.97 -5.29 0.63
N PHE A 156 7.61 -4.94 -0.49
CA PHE A 156 6.88 -4.48 -1.66
C PHE A 156 6.05 -5.62 -2.27
N GLY A 157 4.76 -5.37 -2.46
CA GLY A 157 3.82 -6.32 -3.08
C GLY A 157 4.09 -6.58 -4.57
N TYR A 158 3.55 -7.67 -5.11
CA TYR A 158 3.77 -8.08 -6.51
C TYR A 158 3.37 -7.00 -7.53
N GLN A 159 2.32 -6.22 -7.23
CA GLN A 159 1.86 -5.10 -8.06
C GLN A 159 2.95 -4.05 -8.31
N ARG A 160 3.96 -3.93 -7.42
CA ARG A 160 5.09 -3.02 -7.60
C ARG A 160 5.96 -3.38 -8.81
N PHE A 161 5.95 -4.64 -9.21
CA PHE A 161 6.79 -5.18 -10.26
C PHE A 161 6.06 -5.34 -11.61
N GLY A 162 4.86 -4.77 -11.73
CA GLY A 162 4.03 -4.83 -12.94
C GLY A 162 3.22 -6.13 -13.05
N THR A 163 2.34 -6.20 -14.05
CA THR A 163 1.46 -7.35 -14.28
C THR A 163 2.24 -8.65 -14.50
N ASP A 164 3.34 -8.55 -15.24
CA ASP A 164 4.19 -9.70 -15.58
C ASP A 164 5.32 -9.92 -14.54
N GLY A 165 5.41 -9.07 -13.51
CA GLY A 165 6.46 -9.13 -12.50
C GLY A 165 7.86 -8.72 -12.97
N ASN A 166 8.04 -8.38 -14.25
CA ASN A 166 9.36 -8.19 -14.88
C ASN A 166 9.89 -6.75 -14.84
N ASN A 167 9.16 -5.78 -14.26
CA ASN A 167 9.59 -4.38 -14.24
C ASN A 167 10.96 -4.18 -13.57
N HIS A 168 11.32 -5.03 -12.60
CA HIS A 168 12.61 -4.96 -11.92
C HIS A 168 13.77 -5.39 -12.83
N ILE A 169 13.57 -6.33 -13.76
CA ILE A 169 14.58 -6.80 -14.71
C ILE A 169 14.93 -5.68 -15.69
N ASP A 170 13.90 -5.00 -16.21
CA ASP A 170 14.09 -3.84 -17.07
C ASP A 170 14.73 -2.67 -16.31
N GLY A 171 14.34 -2.47 -15.05
CA GLY A 171 14.97 -1.50 -14.16
C GLY A 171 16.46 -1.77 -13.93
N GLU A 172 16.84 -3.02 -13.74
CA GLU A 172 18.24 -3.45 -13.60
C GLU A 172 19.05 -3.14 -14.87
N LYS A 173 18.54 -3.53 -16.04
CA LYS A 173 19.19 -3.24 -17.33
C LYS A 173 19.37 -1.73 -17.56
N ILE A 174 18.38 -0.92 -17.17
CA ILE A 174 18.49 0.54 -17.23
C ILE A 174 19.57 1.05 -16.27
N ALA A 175 19.62 0.53 -15.04
CA ALA A 175 20.61 0.94 -14.05
C ALA A 175 22.05 0.59 -14.45
N LYS A 176 22.24 -0.55 -15.15
CA LYS A 176 23.54 -0.99 -15.71
C LYS A 176 23.90 -0.31 -17.04
N GLY A 177 22.99 0.48 -17.62
CA GLY A 177 23.21 1.13 -18.92
C GLY A 177 23.01 0.22 -20.15
N GLU A 178 22.55 -1.02 -19.94
CA GLU A 178 22.29 -2.03 -20.97
C GLU A 178 20.99 -1.77 -21.75
N LYS A 179 20.05 -1.03 -21.15
CA LYS A 179 18.78 -0.61 -21.77
C LYS A 179 18.58 0.90 -21.62
N LYS A 180 18.08 1.56 -22.66
CA LYS A 180 17.69 2.98 -22.62
C LYS A 180 16.18 3.11 -22.63
N GLU A 181 15.64 3.90 -21.71
CA GLU A 181 14.22 4.30 -21.68
C GLU A 181 14.14 5.82 -21.91
N ARG A 182 13.37 6.24 -22.91
CA ARG A 182 13.25 7.64 -23.32
C ARG A 182 12.23 8.38 -22.47
N ASN A 183 11.16 7.70 -22.03
CA ASN A 183 10.14 8.32 -21.21
C ASN A 183 10.62 8.42 -19.75
N PRO A 184 10.83 9.63 -19.21
CA PRO A 184 11.40 9.81 -17.88
C PRO A 184 10.51 9.21 -16.77
N LYS A 185 9.19 9.21 -16.95
CA LYS A 185 8.25 8.63 -15.96
C LYS A 185 8.33 7.11 -15.93
N VAL A 186 8.40 6.48 -17.10
CA VAL A 186 8.56 5.03 -17.22
C VAL A 186 9.92 4.60 -16.69
N LYS A 187 10.97 5.34 -17.05
CA LYS A 187 12.33 5.12 -16.52
C LYS A 187 12.35 5.14 -14.99
N GLN A 188 11.76 6.17 -14.38
CA GLN A 188 11.69 6.28 -12.92
C GLN A 188 10.91 5.12 -12.28
N LEU A 189 9.79 4.70 -12.89
CA LEU A 189 9.01 3.56 -12.42
C LEU A 189 9.82 2.26 -12.45
N LEU A 190 10.51 1.98 -13.56
CA LEU A 190 11.31 0.75 -13.72
C LEU A 190 12.51 0.73 -12.75
N ILE A 191 13.23 1.84 -12.62
CA ILE A 191 14.32 1.96 -11.62
C ILE A 191 13.78 1.75 -10.21
N SER A 192 12.63 2.34 -9.89
CA SER A 192 12.03 2.17 -8.57
C SER A 192 11.55 0.74 -8.31
N ALA A 193 11.09 0.03 -9.33
CA ALA A 193 10.79 -1.40 -9.24
C ALA A 193 12.06 -2.22 -8.95
N TYR A 194 13.19 -1.91 -9.60
CA TYR A 194 14.46 -2.57 -9.30
C TYR A 194 14.94 -2.31 -7.86
N GLN A 195 14.89 -1.06 -7.39
CA GLN A 195 15.19 -0.74 -5.98
C GLN A 195 14.29 -1.50 -4.99
N SER A 196 12.99 -1.58 -5.30
CA SER A 196 12.02 -2.34 -4.49
C SER A 196 12.36 -3.83 -4.44
N HIS A 197 12.90 -4.38 -5.53
CA HIS A 197 13.33 -5.77 -5.62
C HIS A 197 14.56 -6.03 -4.74
N LEU A 198 15.59 -5.18 -4.85
CA LEU A 198 16.78 -5.26 -4.00
C LEU A 198 16.43 -5.12 -2.51
N PHE A 199 15.52 -4.21 -2.17
CA PHE A 199 15.01 -4.08 -0.81
C PHE A 199 14.34 -5.38 -0.32
N ASN A 200 13.48 -5.99 -1.14
CA ASN A 200 12.85 -7.25 -0.78
C ASN A 200 13.87 -8.39 -0.60
N LEU A 201 14.91 -8.47 -1.43
CA LEU A 201 16.01 -9.44 -1.26
C LEU A 201 16.72 -9.24 0.07
N TRP A 202 17.11 -8.00 0.37
CA TRP A 202 17.80 -7.67 1.61
C TRP A 202 16.94 -7.97 2.83
N LEU A 203 15.66 -7.57 2.81
CA LEU A 203 14.72 -7.82 3.90
C LEU A 203 14.56 -9.33 4.14
N SER A 204 14.40 -10.12 3.08
CA SER A 204 14.30 -11.58 3.19
C SER A 204 15.54 -12.18 3.83
N ARG A 205 16.73 -11.76 3.40
CA ARG A 205 18.00 -12.22 4.00
C ARG A 205 18.15 -11.77 5.45
N ARG A 206 17.71 -10.55 5.79
CA ARG A 206 17.76 -10.03 7.17
C ARG A 206 16.87 -10.85 8.11
N LEU A 207 15.69 -11.26 7.65
CA LEU A 207 14.77 -12.10 8.43
C LEU A 207 15.34 -13.50 8.63
N GLU A 208 15.94 -14.09 7.60
CA GLU A 208 16.62 -15.38 7.70
C GLU A 208 17.75 -15.33 8.74
N ILE A 209 18.61 -14.30 8.65
CA ILE A 209 19.67 -14.07 9.65
C ILE A 209 19.08 -13.90 11.04
N ASN A 210 17.99 -13.15 11.20
CA ASN A 210 17.34 -12.96 12.49
C ASN A 210 16.81 -14.29 13.07
N SER A 211 16.20 -15.12 12.22
CA SER A 211 15.74 -16.46 12.60
C SER A 211 16.89 -17.35 13.03
N LEU A 212 18.03 -17.30 12.34
CA LEU A 212 19.22 -18.08 12.72
C LEU A 212 19.79 -17.60 14.07
N ILE A 213 19.93 -16.28 14.26
CA ILE A 213 20.46 -15.69 15.50
C ILE A 213 19.61 -16.04 16.73
N GLN A 214 18.29 -16.13 16.56
CA GLN A 214 17.38 -16.48 17.66
C GLN A 214 17.44 -17.96 18.04
N ASN A 215 17.76 -18.86 17.11
CA ASN A 215 17.62 -20.30 17.32
C ASN A 215 18.96 -21.04 17.52
N PHE A 216 20.10 -20.41 17.22
CA PHE A 216 21.42 -21.05 17.30
C PHE A 216 22.38 -20.30 18.23
N GLU A 217 23.44 -20.99 18.66
CA GLU A 217 24.51 -20.38 19.43
C GLU A 217 25.55 -19.67 18.56
N VAL A 218 26.21 -18.65 19.12
CA VAL A 218 27.16 -17.80 18.38
C VAL A 218 28.26 -18.62 17.69
N LYS A 219 28.74 -19.68 18.35
CA LYS A 219 29.76 -20.59 17.82
C LYS A 219 29.30 -21.37 16.58
N GLU A 220 28.01 -21.67 16.49
CA GLU A 220 27.42 -22.38 15.34
C GLU A 220 27.15 -21.41 14.18
N LEU A 221 26.87 -20.15 14.50
CA LEU A 221 26.53 -19.10 13.53
C LEU A 221 27.74 -18.51 12.81
N GLU A 222 28.89 -18.42 13.46
CA GLU A 222 30.12 -17.86 12.88
C GLU A 222 30.50 -18.51 11.53
N PRO A 223 30.64 -19.84 11.42
CA PRO A 223 30.93 -20.48 10.13
C PRO A 223 29.75 -20.42 9.15
N LEU A 224 28.51 -20.38 9.64
CA LEU A 224 27.30 -20.40 8.81
C LEU A 224 27.02 -19.06 8.12
N LEU A 225 27.22 -17.96 8.86
CA LEU A 225 26.95 -16.60 8.39
C LEU A 225 28.21 -15.89 7.90
N ASN A 226 29.39 -16.46 8.14
CA ASN A 226 30.69 -15.84 7.87
C ASN A 226 30.78 -14.42 8.47
N MET A 227 30.39 -14.31 9.74
CA MET A 227 30.35 -13.07 10.52
C MET A 227 31.18 -13.20 11.79
N PRO A 228 31.93 -12.16 12.20
CA PRO A 228 32.69 -12.17 13.44
C PRO A 228 31.80 -12.44 14.68
N GLN A 229 32.34 -13.16 15.68
CA GLN A 229 31.60 -13.46 16.91
C GLN A 229 31.12 -12.20 17.65
N ASP A 230 31.90 -11.13 17.66
CA ASP A 230 31.53 -9.89 18.36
C ASP A 230 30.31 -9.21 17.72
N GLU A 231 30.17 -9.27 16.39
CA GLU A 231 28.98 -8.81 15.68
C GLU A 231 27.77 -9.69 15.99
N LEU A 232 27.93 -11.01 15.98
CA LEU A 232 26.85 -11.96 16.29
C LEU A 232 26.33 -11.80 17.73
N VAL A 233 27.22 -11.56 18.70
CA VAL A 233 26.84 -11.25 20.09
C VAL A 233 26.04 -9.95 20.15
N LYS A 234 26.49 -8.89 19.47
CA LYS A 234 25.75 -7.62 19.39
C LYS A 234 24.37 -7.81 18.78
N MET A 235 24.25 -8.63 17.73
CA MET A 235 22.97 -8.90 17.08
C MET A 235 22.04 -9.75 17.96
N LYS A 236 22.55 -10.73 18.70
CA LYS A 236 21.75 -11.54 19.65
C LYS A 236 21.25 -10.71 20.83
N ALA A 237 21.96 -9.63 21.18
CA ALA A 237 21.55 -8.67 22.20
C ALA A 237 20.49 -7.65 21.72
N GLN A 238 20.24 -7.54 20.41
CA GLN A 238 19.18 -6.70 19.87
C GLN A 238 17.83 -7.37 20.12
N LYS A 239 16.88 -6.62 20.70
CA LYS A 239 15.49 -7.05 20.89
C LYS A 239 14.67 -6.86 19.63
#